data_AF-A0A023GF18-F1
#
_entry.id   AF-A0A023GF18-F1
#
_cell.length_a   1.000
_cell.length_b   1.000
_cell.length_c   1.000
_cell.angle_alpha   90.00
_cell.angle_beta   90.00
_cell.angle_gamma   90.00
#
_symmetry.space_group_name_H-M   'P 1'
#
loop_
_entity.id
_entity.type
_entity.pdbx_description
1 polymer ?
#
loop_
_entity_poly.entity_id
_entity_poly.type
_entity_poly.pdbx_seq_one_letter_code
_entity_poly.pdbx_strand_id
1 'polypeptide(L)'
;MATGERSLAEKRLLENLQNDLRLLSNEAKKKHPPLKEAAESGIIKVRNAAAKHHDLRLALLSESPEILEPFFLGCDTRNPKIVQICLSAIQKLVTFEAVSLTAAVNIITCLWNLMESGIEELKLLQTVTLLLTANTVVQGDALAKAIVLCFRLHFTKNSTS
;
A
#
# COMPACT_ATOMS: atom_id res chain seq x y z
N MET A 1 -2.85 33.48 11.69
CA MET A 1 -3.07 32.16 11.04
C MET A 1 -1.96 31.26 11.53
N ALA A 2 -2.28 30.30 12.40
CA ALA A 2 -1.27 29.44 13.02
C ALA A 2 -0.73 28.46 11.97
N THR A 3 0.55 28.58 11.66
CA THR A 3 1.34 27.55 10.98
C THR A 3 1.47 26.36 11.93
N GLY A 4 0.47 25.48 11.99
CA GLY A 4 0.59 24.23 12.74
C GLY A 4 1.77 23.39 12.23
N GLU A 5 2.62 22.97 13.15
CA GLU A 5 3.70 22.07 12.80
C GLU A 5 3.14 20.66 12.59
N ARG A 6 3.56 19.97 11.53
CA ARG A 6 3.24 18.54 11.38
C ARG A 6 3.75 17.76 12.58
N SER A 7 2.94 16.80 13.01
CA SER A 7 3.32 15.86 14.04
C SER A 7 4.54 15.03 13.63
N LEU A 8 5.27 14.52 14.61
CA LEU A 8 6.42 13.65 14.38
C LEU A 8 6.03 12.38 13.60
N ALA A 9 4.83 11.86 13.84
CA ALA A 9 4.30 10.69 13.14
C ALA A 9 4.08 10.97 11.64
N GLU A 10 3.50 12.12 11.30
CA GLU A 10 3.32 12.54 9.90
C GLU A 10 4.65 12.75 9.19
N LYS A 11 5.63 13.39 9.85
CA LYS A 11 6.97 13.59 9.28
C LYS A 11 7.64 12.25 8.98
N ARG A 12 7.60 11.31 9.93
CA ARG A 12 8.13 9.95 9.76
C ARG A 12 7.42 9.18 8.65
N LEU A 13 6.10 9.26 8.56
CA LEU A 13 5.35 8.60 7.49
C LEU A 13 5.79 9.12 6.12
N LEU A 14 5.88 10.43 5.97
CA LEU A 14 6.29 11.07 4.72
C LEU A 14 7.71 10.65 4.31
N GLU A 15 8.65 10.65 5.25
CA GLU A 15 10.03 10.20 5.01
C GLU A 15 10.08 8.73 4.59
N ASN A 16 9.37 7.87 5.31
CA ASN A 16 9.30 6.44 5.02
C ASN A 16 8.71 6.18 3.64
N LEU A 17 7.61 6.82 3.28
CA LEU A 17 6.94 6.62 2.00
C LEU A 17 7.83 7.05 0.82
N GLN A 18 8.50 8.21 0.95
CA GLN A 18 9.48 8.63 -0.05
C GLN A 18 10.66 7.67 -0.15
N ASN A 19 11.11 7.11 0.99
CA ASN A 19 12.18 6.13 0.99
C ASN A 19 11.75 4.82 0.31
N ASP A 20 10.55 4.32 0.60
CA ASP A 20 9.99 3.11 -0.03
C ASP A 20 9.92 3.28 -1.56
N LEU A 21 9.46 4.45 -2.05
CA LEU A 21 9.42 4.74 -3.48
C LEU A 21 10.83 4.84 -4.11
N ARG A 22 11.82 5.39 -3.39
CA ARG A 22 13.22 5.41 -3.84
C ARG A 22 13.80 4.00 -3.92
N LEU A 23 13.51 3.14 -2.94
CA LEU A 23 13.92 1.74 -2.96
C LEU A 23 13.26 0.99 -4.11
N LEU A 24 11.95 1.21 -4.31
CA LEU A 24 11.18 0.63 -5.40
C LEU A 24 11.76 1.01 -6.78
N SER A 25 12.03 2.30 -7.01
CA SER A 25 12.66 2.79 -8.24
C SER A 25 14.02 2.11 -8.48
N ASN A 26 14.84 2.03 -7.44
CA ASN A 26 16.17 1.41 -7.53
C ASN A 26 16.15 -0.09 -7.84
N GLU A 27 15.21 -0.83 -7.25
CA GLU A 27 15.02 -2.26 -7.52
C GLU A 27 14.45 -2.50 -8.92
N ALA A 28 13.54 -1.62 -9.37
CA ALA A 28 12.87 -1.72 -10.66
C ALA A 28 13.77 -1.34 -11.86
N LYS A 29 14.75 -0.44 -11.67
CA LYS A 29 15.47 0.25 -12.77
C LYS A 29 16.03 -0.63 -13.89
N LYS A 30 16.43 -1.88 -13.59
CA LYS A 30 17.04 -2.78 -14.59
C LYS A 30 16.03 -3.64 -15.35
N LYS A 31 14.95 -4.06 -14.68
CA LYS A 31 14.03 -5.10 -15.17
C LYS A 31 12.63 -4.57 -15.46
N HIS A 32 12.26 -3.44 -14.85
CA HIS A 32 10.92 -2.87 -14.90
C HIS A 32 10.99 -1.34 -15.10
N PRO A 33 11.44 -0.83 -16.26
CA PRO A 33 11.52 0.62 -16.52
C PRO A 33 10.21 1.38 -16.26
N PRO A 34 9.02 0.87 -16.64
CA PRO A 34 7.76 1.57 -16.34
C PRO A 34 7.48 1.73 -14.84
N LEU A 35 7.85 0.72 -14.03
CA LEU A 35 7.70 0.78 -12.57
C LEU A 35 8.66 1.81 -11.95
N LYS A 36 9.88 1.93 -12.50
CA LYS A 36 10.84 2.95 -12.07
C LYS A 36 10.26 4.35 -12.28
N GLU A 37 9.70 4.63 -13.46
CA GLU A 37 9.09 5.93 -13.78
C GLU A 37 7.87 6.22 -12.89
N ALA A 38 7.00 5.22 -12.67
CA ALA A 38 5.87 5.34 -11.77
C ALA A 38 6.31 5.66 -10.32
N ALA A 39 7.37 5.02 -9.84
CA ALA A 39 7.91 5.28 -8.51
C ALA A 39 8.53 6.69 -8.39
N GLU A 40 9.26 7.16 -9.40
CA GLU A 40 9.81 8.52 -9.45
C GLU A 40 8.70 9.58 -9.47
N SER A 41 7.66 9.36 -10.28
CA SER A 41 6.46 10.20 -10.30
C SER A 41 5.74 10.19 -8.95
N GLY A 42 5.62 9.02 -8.31
CA GLY A 42 5.05 8.86 -6.98
C GLY A 42 5.74 9.71 -5.90
N ILE A 43 7.08 9.82 -5.94
CA ILE A 43 7.83 10.67 -4.98
C ILE A 43 7.39 12.13 -5.10
N ILE A 44 7.26 12.60 -6.34
CA ILE A 44 6.83 13.98 -6.61
C ILE A 44 5.38 14.19 -6.15
N LYS A 45 4.47 13.25 -6.45
CA LYS A 45 3.07 13.29 -5.99
C LYS A 45 2.98 13.39 -4.47
N VAL A 46 3.63 12.49 -3.74
CA VAL A 46 3.64 12.49 -2.27
C VAL A 46 4.17 13.80 -1.70
N ARG A 47 5.25 14.34 -2.27
CA ARG A 47 5.81 15.64 -1.85
C ARG A 47 4.83 16.79 -2.12
N ASN A 48 4.16 16.78 -3.26
CA ASN A 48 3.20 17.82 -3.63
C ASN A 48 1.93 17.75 -2.77
N ALA A 49 1.38 16.56 -2.54
CA ALA A 49 0.24 16.34 -1.65
C ALA A 49 0.55 16.87 -0.25
N ALA A 50 1.73 16.51 0.27
CA ALA A 50 2.22 17.07 1.51
C ALA A 50 2.28 18.61 1.44
N ALA A 51 2.91 19.21 0.44
CA ALA A 51 3.04 20.67 0.37
C ALA A 51 1.70 21.43 0.29
N LYS A 52 0.68 20.86 -0.35
CA LYS A 52 -0.64 21.48 -0.54
C LYS A 52 -1.50 21.51 0.73
N HIS A 53 -1.27 20.58 1.64
CA HIS A 53 -2.16 20.35 2.78
C HIS A 53 -1.41 20.43 4.11
N HIS A 54 -2.10 21.00 5.09
CA HIS A 54 -1.61 21.08 6.45
C HIS A 54 -1.60 19.70 7.12
N ASP A 55 -2.75 19.04 7.06
CA ASP A 55 -2.97 17.68 7.53
C ASP A 55 -2.47 16.70 6.47
N LEU A 56 -1.40 15.99 6.78
CA LEU A 56 -0.81 15.04 5.84
C LEU A 56 -1.74 13.85 5.59
N ARG A 57 -2.46 13.40 6.62
CA ARG A 57 -3.36 12.24 6.49
C ARG A 57 -4.45 12.53 5.47
N LEU A 58 -5.09 13.71 5.57
CA LEU A 58 -6.12 14.11 4.61
C LEU A 58 -5.56 14.26 3.20
N ALA A 59 -4.35 14.81 3.06
CA ALA A 59 -3.68 14.94 1.76
C ALA A 59 -3.46 13.58 1.07
N LEU A 60 -2.91 12.63 1.83
CA LEU A 60 -2.65 11.28 1.35
C LEU A 60 -3.96 10.53 1.10
N LEU A 61 -4.97 10.72 1.93
CA LEU A 61 -6.29 10.11 1.76
C LEU A 61 -6.92 10.52 0.42
N SER A 62 -6.94 11.83 0.10
CA SER A 62 -7.55 12.36 -1.13
C SER A 62 -6.84 11.96 -2.41
N GLU A 63 -5.52 11.74 -2.36
CA GLU A 63 -4.70 11.34 -3.52
C GLU A 63 -4.26 9.86 -3.42
N SER A 64 -4.89 9.07 -2.55
CA SER A 64 -4.44 7.71 -2.23
C SER A 64 -4.42 6.75 -3.43
N PRO A 65 -5.41 6.73 -4.36
CA PRO A 65 -5.35 5.84 -5.51
C PRO A 65 -4.10 6.08 -6.37
N GLU A 66 -3.75 7.33 -6.61
CA GLU A 66 -2.61 7.75 -7.44
C GLU A 66 -1.27 7.59 -6.73
N ILE A 67 -1.24 7.74 -5.40
CA ILE A 67 -0.05 7.49 -4.57
C ILE A 67 0.25 6.00 -4.48
N LEU A 68 -0.79 5.15 -4.48
CA LEU A 68 -0.66 3.69 -4.36
C LEU A 68 -0.36 2.99 -5.69
N GLU A 69 -0.66 3.63 -6.82
CA GLU A 69 -0.38 3.15 -8.18
C GLU A 69 1.00 2.47 -8.36
N PRO A 70 2.14 3.11 -8.03
CA PRO A 70 3.45 2.47 -8.18
C PRO A 70 3.62 1.20 -7.35
N PHE A 71 2.95 1.10 -6.20
CA PHE A 71 3.02 -0.10 -5.38
C PHE A 71 2.19 -1.24 -5.96
N PHE A 72 1.04 -0.94 -6.58
CA PHE A 72 0.26 -1.95 -7.30
C PHE A 72 1.03 -2.49 -8.51
N LEU A 73 1.61 -1.62 -9.32
CA LEU A 73 2.49 -2.02 -10.42
C LEU A 73 3.68 -2.87 -9.93
N GLY A 74 4.24 -2.51 -8.77
CA GLY A 74 5.30 -3.29 -8.14
C GLY A 74 4.84 -4.69 -7.73
N CYS A 75 3.66 -4.82 -7.14
CA CYS A 75 3.07 -6.10 -6.80
C CYS A 75 2.84 -6.99 -8.03
N ASP A 76 2.40 -6.42 -9.15
CA ASP A 76 2.17 -7.15 -10.41
C ASP A 76 3.45 -7.72 -11.02
N THR A 77 4.63 -7.21 -10.67
CA THR A 77 5.91 -7.80 -11.10
C THR A 77 6.13 -9.20 -10.54
N ARG A 78 5.45 -9.55 -9.44
CA ARG A 78 5.61 -10.82 -8.69
C ARG A 78 7.05 -11.09 -8.23
N ASN A 79 7.91 -10.09 -8.26
CA ASN A 79 9.27 -10.19 -7.73
C ASN A 79 9.22 -10.06 -6.20
N PRO A 80 9.69 -11.06 -5.42
CA PRO A 80 9.56 -11.05 -3.97
C PRO A 80 10.11 -9.79 -3.29
N LYS A 81 11.26 -9.26 -3.73
CA LYS A 81 11.85 -8.05 -3.16
C LYS A 81 11.00 -6.81 -3.42
N ILE A 82 10.50 -6.68 -4.65
CA ILE A 82 9.62 -5.57 -5.05
C ILE A 82 8.31 -5.64 -4.27
N VAL A 83 7.66 -6.80 -4.28
CA VAL A 83 6.39 -7.06 -3.55
C VAL A 83 6.56 -6.72 -2.07
N GLN A 84 7.68 -7.11 -1.45
CA GLN A 84 7.94 -6.80 -0.05
C GLN A 84 8.00 -5.30 0.23
N ILE A 85 8.64 -4.50 -0.63
CA ILE A 85 8.68 -3.04 -0.51
C ILE A 85 7.26 -2.47 -0.63
N CYS A 86 6.53 -2.90 -1.66
CA CYS A 86 5.17 -2.44 -1.94
C CYS A 86 4.19 -2.73 -0.79
N LEU A 87 4.14 -3.97 -0.31
CA LEU A 87 3.27 -4.34 0.81
C LEU A 87 3.61 -3.55 2.08
N SER A 88 4.90 -3.31 2.34
CA SER A 88 5.33 -2.51 3.50
C SER A 88 4.87 -1.06 3.41
N ALA A 89 4.85 -0.47 2.22
CA ALA A 89 4.36 0.89 2.02
C ALA A 89 2.83 0.97 2.13
N ILE A 90 2.12 0.01 1.52
CA ILE A 90 0.67 -0.11 1.60
C ILE A 90 0.23 -0.21 3.07
N GLN A 91 0.87 -1.10 3.85
CA GLN A 91 0.56 -1.26 5.27
C GLN A 91 0.73 0.05 6.06
N LYS A 92 1.77 0.85 5.79
CA LYS A 92 1.96 2.15 6.45
C LYS A 92 0.82 3.13 6.17
N LEU A 93 0.35 3.19 4.92
CA LEU A 93 -0.78 4.04 4.54
C LEU A 93 -2.09 3.58 5.19
N VAL A 94 -2.31 2.25 5.24
CA VAL A 94 -3.46 1.64 5.91
C VAL A 94 -3.45 1.94 7.41
N THR A 95 -2.32 1.75 8.09
CA THR A 95 -2.16 2.03 9.54
C THR A 95 -2.40 3.50 9.86
N PHE A 96 -2.07 4.40 8.94
CA PHE A 96 -2.28 5.83 9.13
C PHE A 96 -3.67 6.31 8.72
N GLU A 97 -4.58 5.39 8.37
CA GLU A 97 -5.95 5.69 7.91
C GLU A 97 -5.95 6.69 6.73
N ALA A 98 -4.98 6.55 5.83
CA ALA A 98 -4.75 7.42 4.68
C ALA A 98 -5.15 6.74 3.36
N VAL A 99 -6.20 5.91 3.40
CA VAL A 99 -6.64 5.08 2.28
C VAL A 99 -8.12 5.35 2.00
N SER A 100 -8.42 5.86 0.80
CA SER A 100 -9.79 6.09 0.35
C SER A 100 -10.50 4.77 0.04
N LEU A 101 -11.83 4.81 -0.13
CA LEU A 101 -12.60 3.63 -0.52
C LEU A 101 -12.10 3.00 -1.82
N THR A 102 -11.86 3.82 -2.84
CA THR A 102 -11.32 3.36 -4.13
C THR A 102 -9.95 2.69 -3.95
N ALA A 103 -9.06 3.30 -3.17
CA ALA A 103 -7.76 2.73 -2.86
C ALA A 103 -7.88 1.39 -2.10
N ALA A 104 -8.81 1.28 -1.14
CA ALA A 104 -9.03 0.06 -0.37
C ALA A 104 -9.49 -1.11 -1.27
N VAL A 105 -10.39 -0.85 -2.21
CA VAL A 105 -10.83 -1.85 -3.21
C VAL A 105 -9.66 -2.31 -4.08
N ASN A 106 -8.81 -1.38 -4.51
CA ASN A 106 -7.61 -1.70 -5.29
C ASN A 106 -6.59 -2.52 -4.48
N ILE A 107 -6.39 -2.20 -3.20
CA ILE A 107 -5.55 -2.98 -2.29
C ILE A 107 -6.07 -4.42 -2.19
N ILE A 108 -7.37 -4.62 -1.97
CA ILE A 108 -7.94 -5.97 -1.85
C ILE A 108 -7.74 -6.76 -3.14
N THR A 109 -7.93 -6.12 -4.30
CA THR A 109 -7.70 -6.74 -5.61
C THR A 109 -6.22 -7.13 -5.79
N CYS A 110 -5.30 -6.25 -5.43
CA CYS A 110 -3.86 -6.52 -5.44
C CYS A 110 -3.50 -7.72 -4.54
N LEU A 111 -3.99 -7.74 -3.30
CA LEU A 111 -3.75 -8.82 -2.35
C LEU A 111 -4.32 -10.16 -2.84
N TRP A 112 -5.46 -10.14 -3.52
CA TRP A 112 -6.04 -11.32 -4.15
C TRP A 112 -5.11 -11.91 -5.21
N ASN A 113 -4.61 -11.08 -6.13
CA ASN A 113 -3.72 -11.52 -7.21
C ASN A 113 -2.40 -12.11 -6.70
N LEU A 114 -1.85 -11.53 -5.62
CA LEU A 114 -0.64 -12.05 -4.97
C LEU A 114 -0.90 -13.40 -4.28
N MET A 115 -2.06 -13.57 -3.64
CA MET A 115 -2.47 -14.83 -3.02
C MET A 115 -2.64 -15.93 -4.07
N GLU A 116 -3.28 -15.64 -5.21
CA GLU A 116 -3.39 -16.61 -6.32
C GLU A 116 -2.04 -17.01 -6.90
N SER A 117 -1.02 -16.17 -6.73
CA SER A 117 0.35 -16.45 -7.16
C SER A 117 1.19 -17.18 -6.10
N GLY A 118 0.66 -17.42 -4.89
CA GLY A 118 1.37 -18.06 -3.78
C GLY A 118 2.53 -17.22 -3.21
N ILE A 119 2.49 -15.90 -3.36
CA ILE A 119 3.60 -15.00 -2.98
C ILE A 119 3.30 -14.34 -1.63
N GLU A 120 4.28 -14.37 -0.71
CA GLU A 120 4.23 -13.62 0.56
C GLU A 120 2.98 -13.91 1.41
N GLU A 121 2.42 -15.13 1.36
CA GLU A 121 1.11 -15.49 1.93
C GLU A 121 0.90 -15.01 3.38
N LEU A 122 1.92 -15.15 4.23
CA LEU A 122 1.85 -14.66 5.62
C LEU A 122 1.71 -13.14 5.70
N LYS A 123 2.48 -12.40 4.89
CA LYS A 123 2.45 -10.93 4.85
C LYS A 123 1.16 -10.42 4.22
N LEU A 124 0.59 -11.16 3.26
CA LEU A 124 -0.75 -10.89 2.73
C LEU A 124 -1.80 -11.00 3.83
N LEU A 125 -1.80 -12.09 4.60
CA LEU A 125 -2.75 -12.29 5.70
C LEU A 125 -2.66 -11.14 6.73
N GLN A 126 -1.45 -10.75 7.10
CA GLN A 126 -1.21 -9.60 7.98
C GLN A 126 -1.76 -8.29 7.38
N THR A 127 -1.54 -8.06 6.09
CA THR A 127 -2.01 -6.85 5.40
C THR A 127 -3.54 -6.77 5.34
N VAL A 128 -4.21 -7.88 4.99
CA VAL A 128 -5.68 -7.95 4.96
C VAL A 128 -6.24 -7.74 6.36
N THR A 129 -5.68 -8.40 7.37
CA THR A 129 -6.11 -8.26 8.77
C THR A 129 -5.98 -6.81 9.22
N LEU A 130 -4.85 -6.17 8.95
CA LEU A 130 -4.62 -4.75 9.26
C LEU A 130 -5.62 -3.84 8.55
N LEU A 131 -5.91 -4.08 7.27
CA LEU A 131 -6.89 -3.27 6.52
C LEU A 131 -8.28 -3.34 7.16
N LEU A 132 -8.69 -4.53 7.60
CA LEU A 132 -10.00 -4.76 8.22
C LEU A 132 -10.12 -4.20 9.65
N THR A 133 -9.02 -4.19 10.41
CA THR A 133 -9.04 -3.71 11.81
C THR A 133 -8.75 -2.22 11.95
N ALA A 134 -7.94 -1.65 11.05
CA ALA A 134 -7.56 -0.24 11.11
C ALA A 134 -8.57 0.68 10.42
N ASN A 135 -9.42 0.18 9.52
CA ASN A 135 -10.32 1.03 8.75
C ASN A 135 -11.72 0.42 8.65
N THR A 136 -12.76 1.24 8.88
CA THR A 136 -14.16 0.89 8.59
C THR A 136 -14.55 1.13 7.12
N VAL A 137 -13.57 1.52 6.30
CA VAL A 137 -13.73 1.88 4.89
C VAL A 137 -14.07 0.66 4.02
N VAL A 138 -13.65 -0.55 4.41
CA VAL A 138 -13.93 -1.77 3.66
C VAL A 138 -15.32 -2.30 4.03
N GLN A 139 -16.26 -2.23 3.09
CA GLN A 139 -17.66 -2.66 3.28
C GLN A 139 -18.16 -3.47 2.08
N GLY A 140 -19.30 -4.16 2.25
CA GLY A 140 -19.99 -4.88 1.16
C GLY A 140 -19.12 -5.96 0.50
N ASP A 141 -19.13 -6.01 -0.83
CA ASP A 141 -18.41 -7.02 -1.60
C ASP A 141 -16.89 -7.02 -1.37
N ALA A 142 -16.32 -5.85 -1.11
CA ALA A 142 -14.89 -5.73 -0.79
C ALA A 142 -14.57 -6.41 0.55
N LEU A 143 -15.44 -6.26 1.55
CA LEU A 143 -15.33 -6.96 2.83
C LEU A 143 -15.47 -8.47 2.66
N ALA A 144 -16.46 -8.92 1.88
CA ALA A 144 -16.63 -10.34 1.58
C ALA A 144 -15.37 -10.93 0.92
N LYS A 145 -14.80 -10.25 -0.07
CA LYS A 145 -13.53 -10.65 -0.71
C LYS A 145 -12.37 -10.71 0.27
N ALA A 146 -12.24 -9.73 1.16
CA ALA A 146 -11.19 -9.71 2.19
C ALA A 146 -11.31 -10.89 3.17
N ILE A 147 -12.53 -11.21 3.61
CA ILE A 147 -12.80 -12.37 4.48
C ILE A 147 -12.45 -13.68 3.77
N VAL A 148 -12.85 -13.83 2.50
CA VAL A 148 -12.50 -15.00 1.68
C VAL A 148 -10.98 -15.13 1.53
N LEU A 149 -10.27 -14.02 1.31
CA LEU A 149 -8.81 -13.96 1.28
C LEU A 149 -8.20 -14.52 2.58
N CYS A 150 -8.67 -14.06 3.73
CA CYS A 150 -8.22 -14.56 5.04
C CYS A 150 -8.41 -16.07 5.18
N PHE A 151 -9.57 -16.60 4.79
CA PHE A 151 -9.83 -18.05 4.83
C PHE A 151 -8.90 -18.82 3.90
N ARG A 152 -8.77 -18.39 2.63
CA ARG A 152 -7.90 -19.07 1.66
C ARG A 152 -6.45 -19.14 2.16
N LEU A 153 -5.91 -18.02 2.65
CA LEU A 153 -4.56 -17.94 3.22
C LEU A 153 -4.40 -18.76 4.51
N HIS A 154 -5.46 -18.88 5.33
CA HIS A 154 -5.43 -19.75 6.50
C HIS A 154 -5.38 -21.24 6.10
N PHE A 155 -6.13 -21.63 5.06
CA PHE A 155 -6.17 -23.02 4.61
C PHE A 155 -4.95 -23.44 3.79
N THR A 156 -4.30 -22.55 3.02
CA THR A 156 -3.02 -22.87 2.34
C THR A 156 -1.93 -23.27 3.34
N LYS A 157 -1.93 -22.61 4.52
CA LYS A 157 -1.00 -22.90 5.61
C LYS A 157 -1.28 -24.22 6.35
N ASN A 158 -2.48 -24.78 6.22
CA ASN A 158 -2.90 -26.04 6.87
C ASN A 158 -2.78 -27.27 5.95
N SER A 159 -2.27 -27.13 4.73
CA SER A 159 -2.11 -28.24 3.78
C SER A 159 -0.84 -29.09 3.99
N THR A 160 -0.13 -28.91 5.11
CA THR A 160 0.89 -29.86 5.56
C THR A 160 0.29 -30.79 6.62
N SER A 161 -0.32 -31.87 6.17
CA SER A 161 -0.44 -33.14 6.92
C SER A 161 -0.09 -34.28 5.98
#